data_AF-A0AA38C0X7-F1
#
_entry.id   AF-A0AA38C0X7-F1
#
_cell.length_a   1.000
_cell.length_b   1.000
_cell.length_c   1.000
_cell.angle_alpha   90.00
_cell.angle_beta   90.00
_cell.angle_gamma   90.00
#
_symmetry.space_group_name_H-M   'P 1'
#
loop_
_entity.id
_entity.type
_entity.pdbx_description
1 polymer ?
#
loop_
_entity_poly.entity_id
_entity_poly.type
_entity_poly.pdbx_seq_one_letter_code
_entity_poly.pdbx_strand_id
1 'polypeptide(L)'
;GLGKTIQTIAFLAAVLQKEAESDDFVITRYAEKKSQKVIENKKLVLIICPTSVIRNWENEFHEWGTFNVAIYHGPNRDLVLGKLETTGVEIVLTSFDTFRIHDDSLCEVLWEIVIVDEAHRLKNEKSQVYKACERIKTQKRYGLTGTIMQNKIMDLFNVFDWTVPGCLGTREHFREFYDEPLKQGQRISAPESK
;
A
#
# COMPACT_ATOMS: atom_id res chain seq x y z
N GLY A 1 2.76 19.22 2.68
CA GLY A 1 2.29 18.07 1.87
C GLY A 1 0.80 17.91 2.07
N LEU A 2 0.04 17.47 1.07
CA LEU A 2 -1.44 17.43 1.03
C LEU A 2 -2.11 16.47 2.05
N GLY A 3 -1.39 15.98 3.07
CA GLY A 3 -1.97 15.16 4.13
C GLY A 3 -2.31 13.72 3.75
N LYS A 4 -1.73 13.15 2.68
CA LYS A 4 -2.02 11.77 2.22
C LYS A 4 -1.88 10.72 3.34
N THR A 5 -0.87 10.87 4.20
CA THR A 5 -0.63 9.99 5.34
C THR A 5 -1.79 10.05 6.33
N ILE A 6 -2.16 11.23 6.83
CA ILE A 6 -3.27 11.42 7.76
C ILE A 6 -4.60 10.95 7.16
N GLN A 7 -4.86 11.24 5.89
CA GLN A 7 -6.05 10.73 5.18
C GLN A 7 -6.08 9.20 5.14
N THR A 8 -4.93 8.56 4.91
CA THR A 8 -4.80 7.10 4.92
C THR A 8 -5.05 6.54 6.32
N ILE A 9 -4.49 7.17 7.36
CA ILE A 9 -4.69 6.76 8.75
C ILE A 9 -6.17 6.86 9.13
N ALA A 10 -6.82 7.99 8.82
CA ALA A 10 -8.25 8.19 9.08
C ALA A 10 -9.12 7.16 8.34
N PHE A 11 -8.79 6.89 7.07
CA PHE A 11 -9.45 5.83 6.29
C PHE A 11 -9.29 4.45 6.95
N LEU A 12 -8.08 4.08 7.33
CA LEU A 12 -7.82 2.80 8.00
C LEU A 12 -8.50 2.70 9.36
N ALA A 13 -8.58 3.80 10.12
CA ALA A 13 -9.30 3.85 11.38
C ALA A 13 -10.79 3.53 11.18
N ALA A 14 -11.41 4.12 10.17
CA ALA A 14 -12.81 3.85 9.82
C ALA A 14 -13.02 2.40 9.35
N VAL A 15 -12.16 1.89 8.46
CA VAL A 15 -12.30 0.53 7.90
C VAL A 15 -12.05 -0.57 8.92
N LEU A 16 -11.10 -0.34 9.83
CA LEU A 16 -10.76 -1.25 10.92
C LEU A 16 -11.65 -1.03 12.16
N GLN A 17 -12.65 -0.15 12.06
CA GLN A 17 -13.61 0.16 13.14
C GLN A 17 -12.91 0.52 14.45
N LYS A 18 -11.87 1.36 14.35
CA LYS A 18 -11.21 1.92 15.52
C LYS A 18 -12.18 2.86 16.23
N GLU A 19 -12.55 2.50 17.45
CA GLU A 19 -13.29 3.39 18.35
C GLU A 19 -12.38 4.59 18.71
N ALA A 20 -12.93 5.80 18.71
CA ALA A 20 -12.25 6.95 19.30
C ALA A 20 -12.20 6.72 20.81
N GLU A 21 -11.07 6.23 21.32
CA GLU A 21 -10.89 6.07 22.76
C GLU A 21 -10.66 7.46 23.38
N SER A 22 -11.54 7.87 24.30
CA SER A 22 -11.27 8.98 25.21
C SER A 22 -10.16 8.58 26.18
N ASP A 23 -9.24 9.51 26.49
CA ASP A 23 -8.00 9.28 27.27
C ASP A 23 -8.17 8.46 28.58
N ASP A 24 -9.34 8.50 29.20
CA ASP A 24 -9.65 7.78 30.45
C ASP A 24 -9.81 6.25 30.29
N PHE A 25 -10.01 5.75 29.06
CA PHE A 25 -10.29 4.34 28.78
C PHE A 25 -9.03 3.49 28.50
N VAL A 26 -7.91 4.15 28.16
CA VAL A 26 -6.66 3.49 27.74
C VAL A 26 -6.09 2.62 28.88
N ILE A 27 -6.12 3.12 30.12
CA ILE A 27 -5.55 2.43 31.29
C ILE A 27 -6.34 1.15 31.63
N THR A 28 -7.66 1.17 31.50
CA THR A 28 -8.53 0.03 31.85
C THR A 28 -8.37 -1.12 30.85
N ARG A 29 -8.22 -0.83 29.55
CA ARG A 29 -8.14 -1.87 28.52
C ARG A 29 -6.81 -2.64 28.50
N TYR A 30 -5.72 -2.03 28.96
CA TYR A 30 -4.44 -2.73 29.17
C TYR A 30 -4.56 -3.83 30.24
N ALA A 31 -5.46 -3.69 31.22
CA ALA A 31 -5.68 -4.68 32.26
C ALA A 31 -6.61 -5.84 31.83
N GLU A 32 -7.52 -5.61 30.88
CA GLU A 32 -8.59 -6.56 30.54
C GLU A 32 -8.24 -7.57 29.42
N LYS A 33 -7.13 -7.39 28.70
CA LYS A 33 -6.70 -8.29 27.59
C LYS A 33 -6.16 -9.67 28.01
N LYS A 34 -6.48 -10.14 29.22
CA LYS A 34 -6.13 -11.50 29.68
C LYS A 34 -7.21 -12.56 29.46
N SER A 35 -8.35 -12.19 28.86
CA SER A 35 -9.44 -13.13 28.58
C SER A 35 -9.47 -13.50 27.10
N GLN A 36 -9.14 -14.77 26.84
CA GLN A 36 -9.08 -15.45 25.55
C GLN A 36 -10.38 -15.26 24.74
N LYS A 37 -10.39 -14.29 23.82
CA LYS A 37 -11.43 -14.20 22.79
C LYS A 37 -10.84 -14.76 21.50
N VAL A 38 -11.47 -15.81 20.97
CA VAL A 38 -11.15 -16.38 19.66
C VAL A 38 -11.12 -15.23 18.65
N ILE A 39 -9.97 -15.02 18.00
CA ILE A 39 -9.74 -13.89 17.10
C ILE A 39 -10.54 -14.15 15.82
N GLU A 40 -11.74 -13.57 15.73
CA GLU A 40 -12.46 -13.43 14.46
C GLU A 40 -11.57 -12.66 13.46
N ASN A 41 -11.47 -13.17 12.22
CA ASN A 41 -10.72 -12.65 11.07
C ASN A 41 -10.08 -11.28 11.26
N LYS A 42 -8.86 -11.28 11.81
CA LYS A 42 -8.07 -10.08 12.03
C LYS A 42 -7.65 -9.48 10.69
N LYS A 43 -8.12 -8.27 10.41
CA LYS A 43 -7.81 -7.54 9.18
C LYS A 43 -6.37 -7.01 9.25
N LEU A 44 -5.48 -7.57 8.43
CA LEU A 44 -4.09 -7.14 8.32
C LEU A 44 -3.91 -6.17 7.16
N VAL A 45 -3.14 -5.11 7.40
CA VAL A 45 -2.81 -4.09 6.40
C VAL A 45 -1.31 -4.08 6.15
N LEU A 46 -0.92 -4.14 4.88
CA LEU A 46 0.48 -3.97 4.46
C LEU A 46 0.66 -2.58 3.84
N ILE A 47 1.68 -1.86 4.27
CA ILE A 47 2.08 -0.59 3.67
C ILE A 47 3.52 -0.71 3.18
N ILE A 48 3.71 -0.48 1.88
CA ILE A 48 5.01 -0.49 1.22
C ILE A 48 5.36 0.97 0.88
N CYS A 49 6.46 1.48 1.41
CA CYS A 49 6.85 2.88 1.22
C CYS A 49 8.37 3.03 0.98
N PRO A 50 8.87 4.22 0.62
CA PRO A 50 10.31 4.46 0.58
C PRO A 50 10.96 4.23 1.95
N THR A 51 12.16 3.64 1.99
CA THR A 51 12.90 3.35 3.23
C THR A 51 13.04 4.60 4.12
N SER A 52 13.23 5.78 3.52
CA SER A 52 13.38 7.05 4.22
C SER A 52 12.14 7.53 5.00
N VAL A 53 10.94 7.01 4.69
CA VAL A 53 9.69 7.47 5.30
C VAL A 53 9.02 6.41 6.18
N ILE A 54 9.61 5.23 6.35
CA ILE A 54 9.06 4.18 7.23
C ILE A 54 8.82 4.70 8.65
N ARG A 55 9.84 5.34 9.25
CA ARG A 55 9.73 5.90 10.60
C ARG A 55 8.71 7.04 10.67
N ASN A 56 8.55 7.80 9.59
CA ASN A 56 7.52 8.82 9.54
C ASN A 56 6.13 8.18 9.59
N TRP A 57 5.89 7.14 8.80
CA TRP A 57 4.63 6.38 8.86
C TRP A 57 4.37 5.81 10.25
N GLU A 58 5.37 5.19 10.89
CA GLU A 58 5.27 4.67 12.26
C GLU A 58 4.88 5.77 13.26
N ASN A 59 5.58 6.91 13.25
CA ASN A 59 5.28 8.03 14.14
C ASN A 59 3.87 8.58 13.93
N GLU A 60 3.43 8.74 12.68
CA GLU A 60 2.10 9.25 12.35
C GLU A 60 1.00 8.28 12.80
N PHE A 61 1.22 6.96 12.69
CA PHE A 61 0.28 5.99 13.25
C PHE A 61 0.22 6.05 14.77
N HIS A 62 1.34 6.31 15.46
CA HIS A 62 1.36 6.49 16.91
C HIS A 62 0.69 7.79 17.36
N GLU A 63 0.84 8.87 16.60
CA GLU A 63 0.25 10.17 16.91
C GLU A 63 -1.26 10.19 16.66
N TRP A 64 -1.71 9.65 15.52
CA TRP A 64 -3.07 9.84 15.03
C TRP A 64 -4.00 8.62 15.18
N GLY A 65 -3.56 7.55 15.84
CA GLY A 65 -4.43 6.40 16.07
C GLY A 65 -3.88 5.32 17.01
N THR A 66 -4.76 4.39 17.37
CA THR A 66 -4.44 3.27 18.27
C THR A 66 -4.19 1.99 17.47
N PHE A 67 -3.20 2.04 16.56
CA PHE A 67 -2.83 0.90 15.73
C PHE A 67 -1.65 0.13 16.32
N ASN A 68 -1.72 -1.19 16.30
CA ASN A 68 -0.55 -2.02 16.56
C ASN A 68 0.26 -2.14 15.26
N VAL A 69 1.30 -1.32 15.16
CA VAL A 69 2.17 -1.23 13.98
C VAL A 69 3.44 -2.07 14.20
N ALA A 70 3.87 -2.78 13.16
CA ALA A 70 5.16 -3.47 13.14
C ALA A 70 5.96 -3.10 11.88
N ILE A 71 7.27 -2.94 12.04
CA ILE A 71 8.18 -2.68 10.92
C ILE A 71 8.83 -3.98 10.46
N TYR A 72 8.52 -4.41 9.23
CA TYR A 72 9.24 -5.47 8.52
C TYR A 72 10.41 -4.87 7.73
N HIS A 73 11.52 -4.60 8.42
CA HIS A 73 12.76 -4.07 7.85
C HIS A 73 13.98 -4.47 8.70
N GLY A 74 15.15 -4.61 8.08
CA GLY A 74 16.40 -4.90 8.78
C GLY A 74 16.59 -6.38 9.17
N PRO A 75 17.55 -6.65 10.09
CA PRO A 75 18.01 -8.02 10.39
C PRO A 75 16.99 -8.87 11.17
N ASN A 76 16.11 -8.23 11.96
CA ASN A 76 15.15 -8.93 12.83
C ASN A 76 13.74 -9.03 12.21
N ARG A 77 13.59 -8.72 10.92
CA ARG A 77 12.28 -8.65 10.25
C ARG A 77 11.50 -9.97 10.31
N ASP A 78 12.18 -11.12 10.28
CA ASP A 78 11.52 -12.43 10.25
C ASP A 78 10.78 -12.75 11.57
N LEU A 79 11.20 -12.11 12.67
CA LEU A 79 10.49 -12.19 13.96
C LEU A 79 9.12 -11.52 13.92
N VAL A 80 8.88 -10.58 12.99
CA VAL A 80 7.59 -9.89 12.85
C VAL A 80 6.53 -10.85 12.34
N LEU A 81 6.85 -11.65 11.32
CA LEU A 81 5.90 -12.57 10.69
C LEU A 81 5.46 -13.67 11.66
N GLY A 82 6.40 -14.28 12.37
CA GLY A 82 6.08 -15.30 13.40
C GLY A 82 5.25 -14.78 14.57
N LYS A 83 5.09 -13.46 14.68
CA LYS A 83 4.35 -12.79 15.75
C LYS A 83 3.02 -12.19 15.29
N LEU A 84 2.69 -12.18 14.00
CA LEU A 84 1.48 -11.51 13.50
C LEU A 84 0.19 -12.02 14.16
N GLU A 85 0.10 -13.34 14.37
CA GLU A 85 -1.05 -13.99 15.01
C GLU A 85 -1.11 -13.72 16.52
N THR A 86 0.04 -13.69 17.20
CA THR A 86 0.12 -13.65 18.67
C THR A 86 0.15 -12.24 19.26
N THR A 87 0.62 -11.24 18.51
CA THR A 87 0.93 -9.90 19.06
C THR A 87 -0.14 -8.84 18.81
N GLY A 88 -1.25 -9.18 18.16
CA GLY A 88 -2.29 -8.18 17.93
C GLY A 88 -1.91 -7.13 16.86
N VAL A 89 -0.80 -7.29 16.13
CA VAL A 89 -0.39 -6.43 14.99
C VAL A 89 -1.49 -6.29 13.93
N GLU A 90 -1.73 -5.08 13.48
CA GLU A 90 -2.76 -4.72 12.49
C GLU A 90 -2.13 -4.15 11.22
N ILE A 91 -1.03 -3.41 11.37
CA ILE A 91 -0.35 -2.73 10.27
C ILE A 91 1.10 -3.19 10.22
N VAL A 92 1.54 -3.62 9.04
CA VAL A 92 2.94 -3.94 8.76
C VAL A 92 3.49 -2.92 7.77
N LEU A 93 4.57 -2.25 8.17
CA LEU A 93 5.31 -1.30 7.33
C LEU A 93 6.54 -2.00 6.75
N THR A 94 6.80 -1.84 5.46
CA THR A 94 8.03 -2.32 4.83
C THR A 94 8.52 -1.36 3.75
N SER A 95 9.78 -1.48 3.35
CA SER A 95 10.32 -0.70 2.23
C SER A 95 10.21 -1.45 0.93
N PHE A 96 10.20 -0.72 -0.19
CA PHE A 96 10.37 -1.31 -1.52
C PHE A 96 11.61 -2.20 -1.64
N ASP A 97 12.73 -1.79 -1.03
CA ASP A 97 13.99 -2.52 -1.12
C ASP A 97 13.92 -3.84 -0.35
N THR A 98 13.35 -3.83 0.86
CA THR A 98 13.13 -5.04 1.66
C THR A 98 12.12 -5.94 0.99
N PHE A 99 11.00 -5.37 0.51
CA PHE A 99 9.95 -6.13 -0.13
C PHE A 99 10.45 -6.84 -1.38
N ARG A 100 11.21 -6.16 -2.25
CA ARG A 100 11.78 -6.77 -3.46
C ARG A 100 12.65 -8.01 -3.17
N ILE A 101 13.34 -8.06 -2.05
CA ILE A 101 14.28 -9.14 -1.71
C ILE A 101 13.58 -10.29 -0.97
N HIS A 102 12.52 -9.98 -0.21
CA HIS A 102 11.88 -10.88 0.74
C HIS A 102 10.36 -10.94 0.56
N ASP A 103 9.89 -10.83 -0.69
CA ASP A 103 8.47 -10.81 -0.99
C ASP A 103 7.78 -12.15 -0.71
N ASP A 104 8.49 -13.29 -0.80
CA ASP A 104 7.90 -14.62 -0.57
C ASP A 104 7.13 -14.72 0.76
N SER A 105 7.78 -14.41 1.89
CA SER A 105 7.13 -14.54 3.21
C SER A 105 5.98 -13.55 3.42
N LEU A 106 6.06 -12.35 2.83
CA LEU A 106 4.97 -11.38 2.89
C LEU A 106 3.82 -11.73 1.94
N CYS A 107 4.08 -12.41 0.83
CA CYS A 107 3.07 -12.86 -0.14
C CYS A 107 2.30 -14.11 0.35
N GLU A 108 2.85 -14.84 1.33
CA GLU A 108 2.14 -15.95 1.99
C GLU A 108 1.01 -15.46 2.92
N VAL A 109 1.15 -14.25 3.47
CA VAL A 109 0.15 -13.63 4.35
C VAL A 109 -1.06 -13.16 3.52
N LEU A 110 -2.27 -13.40 4.07
CA LEU A 110 -3.51 -12.87 3.52
C LEU A 110 -3.75 -11.45 4.04
N TRP A 111 -3.59 -10.46 3.17
CA TRP A 111 -3.81 -9.06 3.51
C TRP A 111 -5.24 -8.63 3.18
N GLU A 112 -5.85 -7.85 4.08
CA GLU A 112 -7.14 -7.21 3.79
C GLU A 112 -6.94 -6.02 2.86
N ILE A 113 -5.90 -5.22 3.13
CA ILE A 113 -5.54 -4.02 2.36
C ILE A 113 -4.03 -3.99 2.13
N VAL A 114 -3.64 -3.62 0.91
CA VAL A 114 -2.26 -3.25 0.57
C VAL A 114 -2.24 -1.80 0.12
N ILE A 115 -1.36 -1.01 0.71
CA ILE A 115 -1.13 0.38 0.33
C ILE A 115 0.31 0.51 -0.17
N VAL A 116 0.49 1.13 -1.33
CA VAL A 116 1.82 1.46 -1.88
C VAL A 116 1.97 2.97 -1.91
N ASP A 117 2.87 3.49 -1.09
CA ASP A 117 3.27 4.89 -1.09
C ASP A 117 4.30 5.17 -2.18
N GLU A 118 4.18 6.30 -2.86
CA GLU A 118 4.82 6.57 -4.14
C GLU A 118 4.56 5.50 -5.20
N ALA A 119 3.28 5.22 -5.45
CA ALA A 119 2.79 4.25 -6.41
C ALA A 119 3.35 4.40 -7.83
N HIS A 120 3.85 5.58 -8.21
CA HIS A 120 4.58 5.77 -9.48
C HIS A 120 5.83 4.86 -9.60
N ARG A 121 6.31 4.27 -8.51
CA ARG A 121 7.35 3.22 -8.52
C ARG A 121 6.90 1.93 -9.21
N LEU A 122 5.59 1.71 -9.35
CA LEU A 122 4.99 0.58 -10.06
C LEU A 122 4.78 0.83 -11.56
N LYS A 123 5.37 1.90 -12.12
CA LYS A 123 5.23 2.24 -13.54
C LYS A 123 5.81 1.23 -14.54
N ASN A 124 6.57 0.23 -14.09
CA ASN A 124 7.23 -0.73 -14.97
C ASN A 124 6.90 -2.17 -14.56
N GLU A 125 6.04 -2.83 -15.33
CA GLU A 125 5.65 -4.24 -15.17
C GLU A 125 6.83 -5.21 -15.14
N LYS A 126 7.95 -4.86 -15.80
CA LYS A 126 9.16 -5.71 -15.85
C LYS A 126 10.02 -5.57 -14.60
N SER A 127 9.76 -4.57 -13.77
CA SER A 127 10.54 -4.34 -12.55
C SER A 127 10.27 -5.43 -11.52
N GLN A 128 11.30 -5.77 -10.73
CA GLN A 128 11.17 -6.76 -9.66
C GLN A 128 10.18 -6.29 -8.59
N VAL A 129 10.10 -4.99 -8.33
CA VAL A 129 9.13 -4.41 -7.38
C VAL A 129 7.69 -4.64 -7.87
N TYR A 130 7.40 -4.38 -9.15
CA TYR A 130 6.07 -4.61 -9.70
C TYR A 130 5.67 -6.09 -9.57
N LYS A 131 6.55 -6.99 -10.03
CA LYS A 131 6.32 -8.44 -9.96
C LYS A 131 6.10 -8.90 -8.53
N ALA A 132 6.89 -8.41 -7.58
CA ALA A 132 6.70 -8.70 -6.17
C ALA A 132 5.33 -8.23 -5.67
N CYS A 133 4.92 -7.00 -6.03
CA CYS A 133 3.65 -6.43 -5.60
C CYS A 133 2.43 -7.14 -6.23
N GLU A 134 2.59 -7.72 -7.42
CA GLU A 134 1.56 -8.50 -8.11
C GLU A 134 1.28 -9.83 -7.40
N ARG A 135 2.30 -10.44 -6.76
CA ARG A 135 2.17 -11.70 -6.01
C ARG A 135 1.43 -11.55 -4.67
N ILE A 136 1.22 -10.33 -4.19
CA ILE A 136 0.57 -10.10 -2.89
C ILE A 136 -0.89 -10.55 -2.94
N LYS A 137 -1.26 -11.44 -2.02
CA LYS A 137 -2.64 -11.86 -1.81
C LYS A 137 -3.38 -10.79 -1.03
N THR A 138 -4.25 -10.05 -1.71
CA THR A 138 -5.08 -9.01 -1.10
C THR A 138 -6.40 -8.84 -1.83
N GLN A 139 -7.43 -8.41 -1.11
CA GLN A 139 -8.72 -8.02 -1.69
C GLN A 139 -8.73 -6.58 -2.20
N LYS A 140 -7.92 -5.70 -1.59
CA LYS A 140 -7.96 -4.25 -1.83
C LYS A 140 -6.55 -3.68 -1.97
N ARG A 141 -6.34 -2.86 -2.98
CA ARG A 141 -5.06 -2.19 -3.27
C ARG A 141 -5.28 -0.70 -3.40
N TYR A 142 -4.39 0.09 -2.81
CA TYR A 142 -4.40 1.54 -2.90
C TYR A 142 -3.00 2.05 -3.25
N GLY A 143 -2.91 2.88 -4.28
CA GLY A 143 -1.69 3.59 -4.64
C GLY A 143 -1.75 5.04 -4.17
N LEU A 144 -0.79 5.49 -3.37
CA LEU A 144 -0.64 6.89 -2.99
C LEU A 144 0.49 7.50 -3.82
N THR A 145 0.25 8.62 -4.49
CA THR A 145 1.35 9.38 -5.10
C THR A 145 1.00 10.84 -5.27
N GLY A 146 2.01 11.71 -5.15
CA GLY A 146 1.88 13.12 -5.53
C GLY A 146 2.11 13.37 -7.02
N THR A 147 2.60 12.38 -7.77
CA THR A 147 2.94 12.52 -9.20
C THR A 147 2.34 11.37 -10.00
N ILE A 148 1.24 11.66 -10.70
CA ILE A 148 0.50 10.63 -11.45
C ILE A 148 1.18 10.33 -12.80
N MET A 149 1.79 11.33 -13.45
CA MET A 149 2.38 11.19 -14.77
C MET A 149 3.79 11.79 -14.79
N GLN A 150 4.81 10.96 -14.97
CA GLN A 150 6.18 11.45 -15.11
C GLN A 150 6.66 11.46 -16.56
N ASN A 151 6.40 10.42 -17.36
CA ASN A 151 7.03 10.31 -18.69
C ASN A 151 6.14 9.72 -19.81
N LYS A 152 5.33 8.67 -19.56
CA LYS A 152 4.55 7.97 -20.61
C LYS A 152 3.17 7.60 -20.08
N ILE A 153 2.13 7.67 -20.92
CA ILE A 153 0.80 7.25 -20.48
C ILE A 153 0.73 5.73 -20.19
N MET A 154 1.59 4.93 -20.82
CA MET A 154 1.74 3.51 -20.47
C MET A 154 2.25 3.29 -19.03
N ASP A 155 2.92 4.27 -18.42
CA ASP A 155 3.30 4.19 -17.00
C ASP A 155 2.04 4.23 -16.12
N LEU A 156 1.03 5.02 -16.52
CA LEU A 156 -0.26 5.12 -15.85
C LEU A 156 -1.02 3.79 -15.93
N PHE A 157 -1.02 3.17 -17.12
CA PHE A 157 -1.63 1.85 -17.31
C PHE A 157 -1.14 0.84 -16.28
N ASN A 158 0.18 0.71 -16.10
CA ASN A 158 0.75 -0.26 -15.16
C ASN A 158 0.34 0.03 -13.70
N VAL A 159 0.31 1.31 -13.28
CA VAL A 159 -0.11 1.67 -11.92
C VAL A 159 -1.59 1.34 -11.69
N PHE A 160 -2.45 1.62 -12.67
CA PHE A 160 -3.88 1.32 -12.59
C PHE A 160 -4.16 -0.17 -12.66
N ASP A 161 -3.49 -0.91 -13.53
CA ASP A 161 -3.65 -2.35 -13.65
C ASP A 161 -3.22 -3.07 -12.36
N TRP A 162 -2.17 -2.60 -11.69
CA TRP A 162 -1.85 -3.13 -10.36
C TRP A 162 -2.94 -2.78 -9.32
N THR A 163 -3.41 -1.53 -9.30
CA THR A 163 -4.37 -1.03 -8.28
C THR A 163 -5.75 -1.66 -8.44
N VAL A 164 -6.26 -1.73 -9.67
CA VAL A 164 -7.56 -2.30 -10.04
C VAL A 164 -7.38 -3.08 -11.36
N PRO A 165 -6.99 -4.37 -11.30
CA PRO A 165 -6.71 -5.16 -12.49
C PRO A 165 -7.85 -5.14 -13.51
N GLY A 166 -7.50 -4.90 -14.78
CA GLY A 166 -8.44 -4.89 -15.89
C GLY A 166 -9.34 -3.65 -16.01
N CYS A 167 -9.24 -2.65 -15.13
CA CYS A 167 -10.09 -1.46 -15.19
C CYS A 167 -9.92 -0.60 -16.46
N LEU A 168 -8.78 -0.72 -17.14
CA LEU A 168 -8.45 0.00 -18.38
C LEU A 168 -8.53 -0.89 -19.63
N GLY A 169 -9.08 -2.10 -19.52
CA GLY A 169 -9.09 -3.09 -20.59
C GLY A 169 -7.72 -3.73 -20.82
N THR A 170 -7.51 -4.28 -22.01
CA THR A 170 -6.21 -4.90 -22.35
C THR A 170 -5.16 -3.84 -22.62
N ARG A 171 -3.89 -4.24 -22.44
CA ARG A 171 -2.74 -3.38 -22.73
C ARG A 171 -2.72 -2.90 -24.18
N GLU A 172 -3.05 -3.80 -25.11
CA GLU A 172 -3.10 -3.51 -26.54
C GLU A 172 -4.18 -2.48 -26.84
N HIS A 173 -5.37 -2.66 -26.26
CA HIS A 173 -6.46 -1.70 -26.40
C HIS A 173 -6.06 -0.33 -25.86
N PHE A 174 -5.51 -0.28 -24.64
CA PHE A 174 -5.08 0.99 -24.04
C PHE A 174 -4.01 1.70 -24.86
N ARG A 175 -3.05 0.94 -25.41
CA ARG A 175 -2.00 1.47 -26.28
C ARG A 175 -2.59 2.09 -27.56
N GLU A 176 -3.51 1.40 -28.21
CA GLU A 176 -4.09 1.82 -29.49
C GLU A 176 -5.04 3.01 -29.35
N PHE A 177 -5.84 3.04 -28.27
CA PHE A 177 -6.82 4.11 -28.05
C PHE A 177 -6.26 5.35 -27.33
N TYR A 178 -5.23 5.21 -26.49
CA TYR A 178 -4.69 6.31 -25.69
C TYR A 178 -3.24 6.64 -26.01
N ASP A 179 -2.33 5.67 -25.94
CA ASP A 179 -0.88 5.93 -26.05
C ASP A 179 -0.46 6.41 -27.46
N GLU A 180 -0.84 5.69 -28.52
CA GLU A 180 -0.47 6.06 -29.89
C GLU A 180 -1.09 7.38 -30.36
N PRO A 181 -2.39 7.66 -30.16
CA PRO A 181 -2.97 8.96 -30.51
C PRO A 181 -2.29 10.14 -29.80
N LEU A 182 -1.97 9.99 -28.50
CA LEU A 182 -1.29 11.05 -27.74
C LEU A 182 0.14 11.28 -28.24
N LYS A 183 0.87 10.21 -28.57
CA LYS A 183 2.20 10.33 -29.19
C LYS A 183 2.15 11.03 -30.54
N GLN A 184 1.12 10.77 -31.34
CA GLN A 184 0.94 11.41 -32.65
C GLN A 184 0.64 12.91 -32.49
N GLY A 185 -0.27 13.27 -31.57
CA GLY A 185 -0.61 14.68 -31.28
C GLY A 185 0.55 15.50 -30.70
N GLN A 186 1.53 14.86 -30.07
CA GLN A 186 2.74 15.54 -29.53
C GLN A 186 3.85 15.75 -30.58
N ARG A 187 3.70 15.27 -31.82
CA ARG A 187 4.70 15.50 -32.88
C ARG A 187 4.56 16.91 -33.42
N ILE A 188 5.70 17.58 -33.66
CA ILE A 188 5.76 18.92 -34.29
C ILE A 188 5.07 18.94 -35.68
N SER A 189 5.03 17.80 -36.36
CA SER A 189 4.39 17.62 -37.66
C SER A 189 2.91 17.25 -37.58
N ALA A 190 2.28 17.29 -36.40
CA ALA A 190 0.86 16.96 -36.26
C ALA A 190 0.02 18.02 -36.98
N PRO A 191 -0.85 17.64 -37.94
CA PRO A 191 -1.76 18.59 -38.55
C PRO A 191 -2.74 19.12 -37.51
N GLU A 192 -3.07 20.42 -37.56
CA GLU A 192 -4.13 20.99 -36.72
C GLU A 192 -5.44 20.23 -36.98
N SER A 193 -6.07 19.77 -35.90
CA SER A 193 -7.33 19.06 -35.97
C SER A 193 -8.39 19.94 -36.64
N LYS A 194 -8.98 19.46 -37.74
CA LYS A 194 -10.14 20.06 -38.41
C LYS A 194 -11.41 19.93 -37.57
#